data_AF-A0AAW8TBH1-F1
#
_entry.id   AF-A0AAW8TBH1-F1
#
_cell.length_a   1.000
_cell.length_b   1.000
_cell.length_c   1.000
_cell.angle_alpha   90.00
_cell.angle_beta   90.00
_cell.angle_gamma   90.00
#
_symmetry.space_group_name_H-M   'P 1'
#
loop_
_entity.id
_entity.type
_entity.pdbx_description
1 polymer ?
#
loop_
_entity_poly.entity_id
_entity_poly.type
_entity_poly.pdbx_seq_one_letter_code
_entity_poly.pdbx_strand_id
1 'polypeptide(L)'
;MNSLFNTPFEISVRVMLLLSEFKEPVSADRILITDFITTYGRDFEISDYNLNGDNSYRFSEFIARRELVKDAVKNLVLQHIIQPSQSKEGFKYALSEDGLKLIPQFVSVYAEKYLQIADESVKYIQDKSDVELLRQINQRAKEFKGEQ
;
A
#
# COMPACT_ATOMS: atom_id res chain seq x y z
N MET A 1 -20.97 0.09 14.49
CA MET A 1 -20.58 -0.38 13.15
C MET A 1 -19.07 -0.58 13.17
N ASN A 2 -18.59 -1.82 13.20
CA ASN A 2 -17.16 -2.10 13.06
C ASN A 2 -16.83 -1.98 11.57
N SER A 3 -16.14 -0.91 11.15
CA SER A 3 -15.57 -0.87 9.80
C SER A 3 -14.45 -1.92 9.76
N LEU A 4 -14.66 -3.00 9.02
CA LEU A 4 -13.62 -4.02 8.78
C LEU A 4 -12.47 -3.49 7.91
N PHE A 5 -12.71 -2.39 7.18
CA PHE A 5 -11.77 -1.76 6.26
C PHE A 5 -11.28 -0.40 6.76
N ASN A 6 -10.06 -0.05 6.38
CA ASN A 6 -9.24 1.07 6.81
C ASN A 6 -8.98 1.13 8.34
N THR A 7 -8.81 -0.03 8.99
CA THR A 7 -8.42 -0.08 10.41
C THR A 7 -6.89 -0.09 10.57
N PRO A 8 -6.33 0.38 11.70
CA PRO A 8 -4.89 0.29 11.96
C PRO A 8 -4.33 -1.14 11.84
N PHE A 9 -5.12 -2.13 12.24
CA PHE A 9 -4.76 -3.54 12.12
C PHE A 9 -4.67 -3.98 10.65
N GLU A 10 -5.71 -3.72 9.86
CA GLU A 10 -5.74 -4.08 8.44
C GLU A 10 -4.60 -3.39 7.67
N ILE A 11 -4.36 -2.10 7.92
CA ILE A 11 -3.26 -1.35 7.29
C ILE A 11 -1.91 -1.98 7.65
N SER A 12 -1.71 -2.42 8.89
CA SER A 12 -0.47 -3.10 9.29
C SER A 12 -0.26 -4.41 8.54
N VAL A 13 -1.32 -5.20 8.35
CA VAL A 13 -1.26 -6.43 7.56
C VAL A 13 -0.95 -6.11 6.09
N ARG A 14 -1.63 -5.13 5.47
CA ARG A 14 -1.38 -4.76 4.07
C ARG A 14 0.02 -4.20 3.85
N VAL A 15 0.55 -3.40 4.78
CA VAL A 15 1.94 -2.92 4.73
C VAL A 15 2.92 -4.09 4.79
N MET A 16 2.70 -5.05 5.68
CA MET A 16 3.56 -6.24 5.80
C MET A 16 3.52 -7.11 4.54
N LEU A 17 2.33 -7.41 4.02
CA LEU A 17 2.14 -8.16 2.76
C LEU A 17 2.76 -7.40 1.58
N LEU A 18 2.59 -6.09 1.50
CA LEU A 18 3.16 -5.30 0.42
C LEU A 18 4.69 -5.29 0.45
N LEU A 19 5.29 -5.24 1.65
CA LEU A 19 6.73 -5.28 1.80
C LEU A 19 7.35 -6.64 1.42
N SER A 20 6.57 -7.74 1.32
CA SER A 20 7.11 -9.00 0.76
C SER A 20 7.32 -8.95 -0.74
N GLU A 21 6.64 -8.04 -1.44
CA GLU A 21 6.75 -7.89 -2.90
C GLU A 21 7.91 -6.97 -3.32
N PHE A 22 8.43 -6.17 -2.39
CA PHE A 22 9.58 -5.30 -2.65
C PHE A 22 10.91 -6.04 -2.49
N LYS A 23 11.78 -5.92 -3.49
CA LYS A 23 13.15 -6.46 -3.44
C LYS A 23 14.11 -5.59 -2.63
N GLU A 24 13.85 -4.29 -2.57
CA GLU A 24 14.69 -3.29 -1.92
C GLU A 24 13.89 -2.51 -0.88
N PRO A 25 14.52 -2.01 0.20
CA PRO A 25 13.83 -1.19 1.19
C PRO A 25 13.17 0.06 0.56
N VAL A 26 11.96 0.39 0.99
CA VAL A 26 11.17 1.51 0.44
C VAL A 26 10.73 2.50 1.51
N SER A 27 10.48 3.76 1.11
CA SER A 27 10.00 4.80 2.03
C SER A 27 8.54 4.55 2.44
N ALA A 28 8.10 5.16 3.55
CA ALA A 28 6.69 5.11 3.96
C ALA A 28 5.73 5.71 2.92
N ASP A 29 6.18 6.75 2.18
CA ASP A 29 5.39 7.34 1.10
C ASP A 29 5.27 6.38 -0.09
N ARG A 30 6.34 5.65 -0.45
CA ARG A 30 6.31 4.60 -1.48
C ARG A 30 5.37 3.45 -1.08
N ILE A 31 5.37 3.04 0.19
CA ILE A 31 4.42 2.06 0.74
C ILE A 31 2.99 2.57 0.57
N LEU A 32 2.69 3.81 0.99
CA LEU A 32 1.35 4.41 0.86
C LEU A 32 0.87 4.45 -0.59
N ILE A 33 1.72 4.94 -1.51
CA ILE A 33 1.39 5.05 -2.94
C ILE A 33 1.08 3.66 -3.50
N THR A 34 1.90 2.67 -3.19
CA THR A 34 1.74 1.32 -3.73
C THR A 34 0.54 0.59 -3.11
N ASP A 35 0.29 0.71 -1.80
CA ASP A 35 -0.93 0.19 -1.15
C ASP A 35 -2.18 0.80 -1.79
N PHE A 36 -2.17 2.12 -2.03
CA PHE A 36 -3.30 2.79 -2.67
C PHE A 36 -3.56 2.24 -4.07
N ILE A 37 -2.52 2.16 -4.89
CA ILE A 37 -2.58 1.59 -6.24
C ILE A 37 -3.07 0.14 -6.19
N THR A 38 -2.56 -0.70 -5.28
CA THR A 38 -2.99 -2.10 -5.11
C THR A 38 -4.47 -2.20 -4.74
N THR A 39 -4.95 -1.39 -3.78
CA THR A 39 -6.35 -1.44 -3.37
C THR A 39 -7.33 -0.92 -4.43
N TYR A 40 -6.84 -0.08 -5.35
CA TYR A 40 -7.59 0.50 -6.46
C TYR A 40 -7.02 0.08 -7.83
N GLY A 41 -6.57 -1.17 -7.95
CA GLY A 41 -5.82 -1.63 -9.13
C GLY A 41 -6.54 -1.42 -10.47
N ARG A 42 -7.88 -1.42 -10.51
CA ARG A 42 -8.64 -1.13 -11.74
C ARG A 42 -8.44 0.28 -12.23
N ASP A 43 -8.33 1.25 -11.33
CA ASP A 43 -8.13 2.65 -11.70
C ASP A 43 -6.75 2.89 -12.35
N PHE A 44 -5.81 1.98 -12.12
CA PHE A 44 -4.45 2.02 -12.64
C PHE A 44 -4.18 0.96 -13.71
N GLU A 45 -5.22 0.25 -14.18
CA GLU A 45 -5.13 -0.82 -15.19
C GLU A 45 -4.24 -2.01 -14.75
N ILE A 46 -4.18 -2.26 -13.44
CA ILE A 46 -3.39 -3.34 -12.82
C ILE A 46 -4.26 -4.59 -12.56
N SER A 47 -5.57 -4.40 -12.37
CA SER A 47 -6.52 -5.49 -12.12
C SER A 47 -7.91 -5.18 -12.67
N ASP A 48 -8.75 -6.20 -12.87
CA ASP A 48 -10.11 -6.01 -13.39
C ASP A 48 -11.08 -5.36 -12.39
N TYR A 49 -10.70 -5.29 -11.12
CA TYR A 49 -11.53 -4.77 -10.03
C TYR A 49 -10.71 -4.03 -8.97
N ASN A 50 -11.38 -3.20 -8.17
CA ASN A 50 -10.81 -2.54 -6.99
C ASN A 50 -11.08 -3.40 -5.75
N LEU A 51 -10.03 -3.75 -4.98
CA LEU A 51 -10.15 -4.60 -3.78
C LEU A 51 -11.05 -3.98 -2.71
N ASN A 52 -10.98 -2.66 -2.56
CA ASN A 52 -11.79 -1.92 -1.59
C ASN A 52 -13.11 -1.43 -2.19
N GLY A 53 -13.47 -1.90 -3.39
CA GLY A 53 -14.65 -1.48 -4.14
C GLY A 53 -14.51 -0.09 -4.75
N ASP A 54 -15.55 0.32 -5.45
CA ASP A 54 -15.59 1.60 -6.15
C ASP A 54 -16.16 2.68 -5.24
N ASN A 55 -15.30 3.60 -4.79
CA ASN A 55 -15.70 4.72 -3.95
C ASN A 55 -15.42 6.05 -4.64
N SER A 56 -16.44 6.90 -4.82
CA SER A 56 -16.29 8.26 -5.34
C SER A 56 -15.38 9.16 -4.48
N TYR A 57 -15.12 8.78 -3.22
CA TYR A 57 -14.26 9.49 -2.27
C TYR A 57 -12.88 8.87 -2.08
N ARG A 58 -12.46 7.91 -2.93
CA ARG A 58 -11.17 7.19 -2.79
C ARG A 58 -9.96 8.09 -2.60
N PHE A 59 -9.95 9.29 -3.19
CA PHE A 59 -8.85 10.24 -3.05
C PHE A 59 -8.80 10.94 -1.68
N SER A 60 -9.94 11.10 -1.01
CA SER A 60 -9.97 11.50 0.40
C SER A 60 -9.43 10.37 1.29
N GLU A 61 -9.63 9.11 0.90
CA GLU A 61 -9.02 7.97 1.60
C GLU A 61 -7.49 7.97 1.48
N PHE A 62 -6.91 8.38 0.34
CA PHE A 62 -5.46 8.50 0.21
C PHE A 62 -4.85 9.41 1.29
N ILE A 63 -5.46 10.58 1.50
CA ILE A 63 -5.02 11.54 2.52
C ILE A 63 -5.17 10.93 3.93
N ALA A 64 -6.32 10.31 4.21
CA ALA A 64 -6.57 9.68 5.51
C ALA A 64 -5.64 8.47 5.79
N ARG A 65 -5.30 7.68 4.77
CA ARG A 65 -4.39 6.53 4.89
C ARG A 65 -2.96 6.93 5.17
N ARG A 66 -2.54 8.15 4.82
CA ARG A 66 -1.15 8.57 5.04
C ARG A 66 -0.71 8.45 6.49
N GLU A 67 -1.54 8.91 7.43
CA GLU A 67 -1.22 8.80 8.85
C GLU A 67 -1.35 7.35 9.35
N LEU A 68 -2.34 6.60 8.86
CA LEU A 68 -2.49 5.17 9.19
C LEU A 68 -1.29 4.32 8.76
N VAL A 69 -0.74 4.57 7.57
CA VAL A 69 0.46 3.87 7.06
C VAL A 69 1.68 4.22 7.90
N LYS A 70 1.86 5.49 8.29
CA LYS A 70 2.95 5.88 9.18
C LYS A 70 2.85 5.20 10.55
N ASP A 71 1.66 5.16 11.14
CA ASP A 71 1.42 4.49 12.41
C ASP A 71 1.66 2.98 12.30
N ALA A 72 1.20 2.35 11.22
CA ALA A 72 1.47 0.95 10.93
C ALA A 72 2.96 0.66 10.79
N VAL A 73 3.70 1.44 10.00
CA VAL A 73 5.16 1.31 9.86
C VAL A 73 5.85 1.44 11.22
N LYS A 74 5.48 2.45 12.01
CA LYS A 74 6.04 2.63 13.35
C LYS A 74 5.78 1.42 14.25
N ASN A 75 4.54 0.92 14.27
CA ASN A 75 4.18 -0.23 15.10
C ASN A 75 4.90 -1.51 14.67
N LEU A 76 5.02 -1.75 13.37
CA LEU A 76 5.74 -2.91 12.81
C LEU A 76 7.25 -2.85 13.11
N VAL A 77 7.85 -1.65 13.13
CA VAL A 77 9.23 -1.45 13.58
C VAL A 77 9.38 -1.80 15.06
N LEU A 78 8.48 -1.29 15.91
CA LEU A 78 8.50 -1.57 17.36
C LEU A 78 8.29 -3.06 17.68
N GLN A 79 7.60 -3.78 16.80
CA GLN A 79 7.38 -5.23 16.91
C GLN A 79 8.48 -6.06 16.24
N HIS A 80 9.52 -5.43 15.68
CA HIS A 80 10.60 -6.09 14.94
C HIS A 80 10.14 -6.89 13.69
N ILE A 81 8.95 -6.59 13.16
CA ILE A 81 8.41 -7.22 11.95
C ILE A 81 9.02 -6.59 10.69
N ILE A 82 9.29 -5.29 10.72
CA ILE A 82 10.01 -4.57 9.65
C ILE A 82 11.25 -3.89 10.23
N GLN A 83 12.26 -3.70 9.40
CA GLN A 83 13.52 -3.06 9.79
C GLN A 83 13.70 -1.73 9.07
N PRO A 84 14.00 -0.64 9.79
CA PRO A 84 14.37 0.62 9.17
C PRO A 84 15.84 0.59 8.72
N SER A 85 16.11 1.15 7.54
CA SER A 85 17.45 1.45 7.05
C SER A 85 17.57 2.94 6.73
N GLN A 86 18.71 3.54 7.08
CA GLN A 86 18.94 4.95 6.79
C GLN A 86 19.39 5.12 5.34
N SER A 87 18.81 6.10 4.65
CA SER A 87 19.23 6.55 3.33
C SER A 87 19.43 8.07 3.31
N LYS A 88 19.99 8.60 2.21
CA LYS A 88 20.12 10.05 2.01
C LYS A 88 18.78 10.78 1.94
N GLU A 89 17.71 10.06 1.60
CA GLU A 89 16.34 10.57 1.45
C GLU A 89 15.48 10.37 2.70
N GLY A 90 16.06 9.84 3.78
CA GLY A 90 15.34 9.46 5.01
C GLY A 90 15.32 7.95 5.26
N PHE A 91 14.36 7.49 6.05
CA PHE A 91 14.24 6.06 6.37
C PHE A 91 13.55 5.28 5.26
N LYS A 92 14.08 4.08 4.99
CA LYS A 92 13.47 3.05 4.15
C LYS A 92 13.19 1.82 5.02
N TYR A 93 12.27 0.98 4.58
CA TYR A 93 11.75 -0.14 5.36
C TYR A 93 11.68 -1.39 4.49
N ALA A 94 12.03 -2.52 5.09
CA ALA A 94 11.86 -3.86 4.51
C ALA A 94 11.41 -4.83 5.61
N LEU A 95 10.87 -5.98 5.24
CA LEU A 95 10.57 -7.04 6.20
C LEU A 95 11.85 -7.50 6.93
N SER A 96 11.71 -7.79 8.21
CA SER A 96 12.72 -8.58 8.92
C SER A 96 12.62 -10.06 8.52
N GLU A 97 13.61 -10.86 8.91
CA GLU A 97 13.52 -12.32 8.77
C GLU A 97 12.30 -12.90 9.49
N ASP A 98 11.92 -12.34 10.64
CA ASP A 98 10.74 -12.79 11.38
C ASP A 98 9.44 -12.31 10.73
N GLY A 99 9.43 -11.09 10.17
CA GLY A 99 8.31 -10.60 9.38
C GLY A 99 8.04 -11.46 8.13
N LEU A 100 9.10 -11.90 7.43
CA LEU A 100 8.97 -12.80 6.29
C LEU A 100 8.32 -14.14 6.67
N LYS A 101 8.62 -14.69 7.87
CA LYS A 101 8.00 -15.93 8.37
C LYS A 101 6.51 -15.78 8.69
N LEU A 102 6.00 -14.56 8.84
CA LEU A 102 4.58 -14.30 9.09
C LEU A 102 3.74 -14.33 7.80
N ILE A 103 4.32 -14.00 6.63
CA ILE A 103 3.59 -13.88 5.37
C ILE A 103 2.74 -15.12 5.03
N PRO A 104 3.27 -16.37 5.12
CA PRO A 104 2.49 -17.56 4.80
C PRO A 104 1.32 -17.85 5.76
N GLN A 105 1.27 -17.16 6.92
CA GLN A 105 0.22 -17.36 7.92
C GLN A 105 -1.05 -16.56 7.59
N PHE A 106 -0.99 -15.61 6.67
CA PHE A 106 -2.14 -14.82 6.23
C PHE A 106 -2.93 -15.54 5.13
N VAL A 107 -3.62 -16.61 5.52
CA VAL A 107 -4.43 -17.42 4.60
C VAL A 107 -5.85 -16.88 4.54
N SER A 108 -6.09 -15.95 3.63
CA SER A 108 -7.44 -15.48 3.31
C SER A 108 -7.56 -15.12 1.84
N VAL A 109 -8.77 -15.24 1.28
CA VAL A 109 -9.06 -14.83 -0.10
C VAL A 109 -8.68 -13.37 -0.33
N TYR A 110 -8.81 -12.51 0.68
CA TYR A 110 -8.38 -11.11 0.59
C TYR A 110 -6.86 -10.99 0.48
N ALA A 111 -6.11 -11.69 1.35
CA ALA A 111 -4.64 -11.65 1.35
C ALA A 111 -4.05 -12.21 0.04
N GLU A 112 -4.60 -13.31 -0.47
CA GLU A 112 -4.19 -13.90 -1.76
C GLU A 112 -4.39 -12.92 -2.92
N LYS A 113 -5.58 -12.31 -3.00
CA LYS A 113 -5.88 -11.31 -4.03
C LYS A 113 -5.03 -10.06 -3.88
N TYR A 114 -4.80 -9.61 -2.64
CA TYR A 114 -3.95 -8.46 -2.35
C TYR A 114 -2.52 -8.70 -2.82
N LEU A 115 -1.92 -9.85 -2.49
CA LEU A 115 -0.57 -10.20 -2.93
C LEU A 115 -0.46 -10.28 -4.47
N GLN A 116 -1.44 -10.90 -5.13
CA GLN A 116 -1.46 -10.96 -6.60
C GLN A 116 -1.45 -9.56 -7.24
N ILE A 117 -2.26 -8.64 -6.73
CA ILE A 117 -2.32 -7.27 -7.27
C ILE A 117 -1.09 -6.47 -6.82
N ALA A 118 -0.56 -6.72 -5.62
CA ALA A 118 0.63 -6.04 -5.09
C ALA A 118 1.88 -6.33 -5.92
N ASP A 119 2.09 -7.58 -6.35
CA ASP A 119 3.19 -7.95 -7.26
C ASP A 119 3.13 -7.13 -8.57
N GLU A 120 1.95 -7.05 -9.19
CA GLU A 120 1.73 -6.24 -10.39
C GLU A 120 1.87 -4.73 -10.12
N SER A 121 1.43 -4.24 -8.95
CA SER A 121 1.64 -2.86 -8.52
C SER A 121 3.12 -2.52 -8.37
N VAL A 122 3.93 -3.39 -7.76
CA VAL A 122 5.37 -3.19 -7.60
C VAL A 122 6.07 -3.11 -8.96
N LYS A 123 5.70 -4.00 -9.90
CA LYS A 123 6.18 -3.92 -11.30
C LYS A 123 5.76 -2.62 -11.96
N TYR A 124 4.50 -2.20 -11.80
CA TYR A 124 3.98 -0.96 -12.38
C TYR A 124 4.75 0.28 -11.92
N ILE A 125 5.12 0.35 -10.64
CA ILE A 125 5.77 1.53 -10.06
C ILE A 125 7.30 1.56 -10.21
N GLN A 126 7.93 0.46 -10.63
CA GLN A 126 9.39 0.26 -10.57
C GLN A 126 10.17 1.40 -11.25
N ASP A 127 9.71 1.84 -12.42
CA ASP A 127 10.38 2.88 -13.22
C ASP A 127 9.79 4.28 -13.02
N LYS A 128 8.89 4.45 -12.03
CA LYS A 128 8.18 5.71 -11.78
C LYS A 128 8.61 6.35 -10.47
N SER A 129 8.79 7.67 -10.48
CA SER A 129 9.09 8.43 -9.25
C SER A 129 7.83 8.60 -8.38
N ASP A 130 7.99 8.79 -7.07
CA ASP A 130 6.87 9.09 -6.17
C ASP A 130 6.09 10.33 -6.61
N VAL A 131 6.80 11.35 -7.10
CA VAL A 131 6.18 12.59 -7.60
C VAL A 131 5.31 12.32 -8.83
N GLU A 132 5.78 11.48 -9.75
CA GLU A 132 5.01 11.09 -10.94
C GLU A 132 3.75 10.32 -10.56
N LEU A 133 3.87 9.32 -9.67
CA LEU A 133 2.75 8.51 -9.21
C LEU A 133 1.71 9.35 -8.46
N LEU A 134 2.16 10.26 -7.59
CA LEU A 134 1.27 11.20 -6.90
C LEU A 134 0.54 12.14 -7.87
N ARG A 135 1.22 12.59 -8.94
CA ARG A 135 0.57 13.38 -9.99
C ARG A 135 -0.51 12.57 -10.71
N GLN A 136 -0.23 11.32 -11.03
CA GLN A 136 -1.19 10.41 -11.66
C GLN A 136 -2.41 10.12 -10.77
N ILE A 137 -2.18 9.87 -9.48
CA ILE A 137 -3.26 9.73 -8.47
C ILE A 137 -4.13 11.01 -8.48
N ASN A 138 -3.50 12.18 -8.38
CA ASN A 138 -4.24 13.45 -8.37
C ASN A 138 -4.97 13.77 -9.69
N GLN A 139 -4.44 13.33 -10.83
CA GLN A 139 -5.09 13.53 -12.13
C GLN A 139 -6.36 12.68 -12.25
N ARG A 140 -6.26 11.37 -11.95
CA ARG A 140 -7.42 10.47 -11.92
C ARG A 140 -8.50 10.99 -10.95
N ALA A 141 -8.09 11.60 -9.83
CA ALA A 141 -9.01 12.26 -8.89
C ALA A 141 -9.87 13.38 -9.50
N LYS A 142 -9.33 14.09 -10.49
CA LYS A 142 -10.03 15.18 -11.17
C LYS A 142 -10.96 14.65 -12.26
N GLU A 143 -10.51 13.63 -12.99
CA GLU A 143 -11.31 12.97 -14.04
C GLU A 143 -12.58 12.34 -13.46
N PHE A 144 -12.49 11.66 -12.31
CA PHE A 144 -13.67 11.12 -11.60
C PHE A 144 -14.66 12.18 -11.10
N LYS A 145 -14.25 13.44 -10.94
CA LYS A 145 -15.18 14.55 -10.56
C LYS A 145 -15.94 15.13 -11.76
N GLY A 146 -15.53 14.81 -12.98
CA GLY A 146 -16.13 15.30 -14.22
C GLY A 146 -17.25 14.43 -14.80
N GLU A 147 -17.56 13.29 -14.18
CA GLU A 147 -18.58 12.33 -14.63
C GLU A 147 -19.93 12.47 -13.88
N GLN A 148 -20.19 13.61 -13.24
CA GLN A 148 -21.48 13.93 -12.61
C GLN A 148 -22.32 14.90 -13.43
#